data_AF-A0A6I1VXU6-F1
#
_entry.id   AF-A0A6I1VXU6-F1
#
_cell.length_a   1.000
_cell.length_b   1.000
_cell.length_c   1.000
_cell.angle_alpha   90.00
_cell.angle_beta   90.00
_cell.angle_gamma   90.00
#
_symmetry.space_group_name_H-M   'P 1'
#
loop_
_entity.id
_entity.type
_entity.pdbx_description
1 polymer ?
#
loop_
_entity_poly.entity_id
_entity_poly.type
_entity_poly.pdbx_seq_one_letter_code
_entity_poly.pdbx_strand_id
1 'polypeptide(L)' 'VDSLVLPDLKGTDPTSPEFAGRVKVIKELLEHHIEEEETDMFPHAKKILGKAKLDELGDQMLTLKARLKKSLTPSKAA' A
#
# COMPACT_ATOMS: atom_id res chain seq x y z
N VAL A 1 5.99 0.81 5.80
CA VAL A 1 6.07 -0.57 5.27
C VAL A 1 7.06 -0.71 4.12
N ASP A 2 6.95 0.11 3.06
CA ASP A 2 7.76 -0.03 1.83
C ASP A 2 9.28 0.08 2.00
N SER A 3 9.77 0.90 2.93
CA SER A 3 11.20 1.15 3.11
C SER A 3 11.96 0.02 3.79
N LEU A 4 11.27 -0.94 4.40
CA LEU A 4 11.91 -1.93 5.29
C LEU A 4 12.44 -3.15 4.54
N VAL A 5 11.70 -3.67 3.55
CA VAL A 5 12.03 -4.98 2.93
C VAL A 5 11.95 -4.97 1.40
N LEU A 6 11.25 -4.02 0.78
CA LEU A 6 11.15 -3.96 -0.69
C LEU A 6 12.50 -3.73 -1.40
N PRO A 7 13.43 -2.89 -0.90
CA PRO A 7 14.74 -2.74 -1.54
C PRO A 7 15.51 -4.06 -1.60
N ASP A 8 15.53 -4.79 -0.48
CA ASP A 8 16.21 -6.07 -0.36
C ASP A 8 15.55 -7.13 -1.24
N LEU A 9 14.21 -7.20 -1.25
CA LEU A 9 13.46 -8.13 -2.10
C LEU A 9 13.78 -7.91 -3.59
N LYS A 10 13.81 -6.65 -4.05
CA LYS A 10 14.13 -6.31 -5.45
C LYS A 10 15.53 -6.74 -5.88
N GLY A 11 16.48 -6.79 -4.96
CA GLY A 11 17.84 -7.25 -5.20
C GLY A 11 18.06 -8.75 -5.02
N THR A 12 17.02 -9.53 -4.70
CA THR A 12 17.15 -10.96 -4.43
C THR A 12 16.79 -11.80 -5.66
N ASP A 13 17.55 -12.85 -5.92
CA ASP A 13 17.21 -13.85 -6.92
C ASP A 13 15.86 -14.52 -6.56
N PRO A 14 14.82 -14.42 -7.43
CA PRO A 14 13.50 -15.01 -7.17
C PRO A 14 13.50 -16.53 -6.94
N THR A 15 14.55 -17.24 -7.34
CA THR A 15 14.68 -18.68 -7.17
C THR A 15 15.34 -19.07 -5.84
N SER A 16 15.84 -18.10 -5.06
CA SER A 16 16.60 -18.37 -3.85
C SER A 16 15.70 -18.53 -2.61
N PRO A 17 16.14 -19.30 -1.59
CA PRO A 17 15.43 -19.39 -0.31
C PRO A 17 15.26 -18.04 0.41
N GLU A 18 16.22 -17.12 0.24
CA GLU A 18 16.17 -15.77 0.83
C GLU A 18 15.02 -14.95 0.24
N PHE A 19 14.71 -15.12 -1.04
CA PHE A 19 13.56 -14.46 -1.66
C PHE A 19 12.26 -14.92 -1.00
N ALA A 20 12.09 -16.23 -0.79
CA ALA A 20 10.91 -16.77 -0.10
C ALA A 20 10.78 -16.20 1.33
N GLY A 21 11.90 -16.11 2.07
CA GLY A 21 11.94 -15.46 3.38
C GLY A 21 11.51 -13.99 3.33
N ARG A 22 12.05 -13.21 2.40
CA ARG A 22 11.75 -11.77 2.26
C ARG A 22 10.31 -11.51 1.84
N VAL A 23 9.76 -12.31 0.92
CA VAL A 23 8.33 -12.24 0.55
C VAL A 23 7.44 -12.53 1.74
N LYS A 24 7.78 -13.53 2.56
CA LYS A 24 7.02 -13.84 3.77
C LYS A 24 6.98 -12.64 4.73
N VAL A 25 8.12 -12.00 4.98
CA VAL A 25 8.16 -10.81 5.85
C VAL A 25 7.33 -9.65 5.28
N ILE A 26 7.40 -9.39 3.97
CA ILE A 26 6.57 -8.34 3.34
C ILE A 26 5.09 -8.65 3.48
N LYS A 27 4.71 -9.92 3.29
CA LYS A 27 3.32 -10.35 3.48
C LYS A 27 2.86 -10.06 4.91
N GLU A 28 3.62 -10.49 5.91
CA GLU A 28 3.28 -10.25 7.32
C GLU A 28 3.19 -8.76 7.64
N LEU A 29 4.14 -7.94 7.17
CA LEU A 29 4.10 -6.48 7.35
C LEU A 29 2.88 -5.83 6.70
N LEU A 30 2.48 -6.30 5.52
CA LEU A 30 1.29 -5.80 4.82
C LEU A 30 0.01 -6.20 5.55
N GLU A 31 -0.09 -7.45 5.99
CA GLU A 31 -1.24 -7.96 6.73
C GLU A 31 -1.43 -7.20 8.04
N HIS A 32 -0.36 -6.98 8.82
CA HIS A 32 -0.42 -6.20 10.05
C HIS A 32 -0.82 -4.73 9.80
N HIS A 33 -0.31 -4.12 8.72
CA HIS A 33 -0.67 -2.75 8.38
C HIS A 33 -2.16 -2.61 8.02
N ILE A 34 -2.70 -3.53 7.21
CA ILE A 34 -4.12 -3.54 6.86
C ILE A 34 -4.97 -3.77 8.11
N GLU A 35 -4.57 -4.69 8.98
CA GLU A 35 -5.27 -4.96 10.23
C GLU A 35 -5.33 -3.71 11.13
N GLU A 36 -4.22 -2.99 11.30
CA GLU A 36 -4.17 -1.72 12.05
C GLU A 36 -5.10 -0.66 11.44
N GLU A 37 -5.09 -0.53 10.11
CA GLU A 37 -5.96 0.41 9.40
C GLU A 37 -7.44 0.09 9.61
N GLU A 38 -7.83 -1.17 9.43
CA GLU A 38 -9.23 -1.61 9.49
C GLU A 38 -9.80 -1.64 10.91
N THR A 39 -8.99 -2.02 11.90
CA THR A 39 -9.45 -2.26 13.27
C THR A 39 -9.37 -1.02 14.17
N ASP A 40 -8.43 -0.11 13.93
CA ASP A 40 -8.23 1.07 14.77
C ASP A 40 -8.40 2.37 13.98
N MET A 41 -7.59 2.57 12.94
CA MET A 41 -7.50 3.88 12.28
C MET A 41 -8.79 4.29 11.58
N PHE A 42 -9.40 3.43 10.77
CA PHE A 42 -10.63 3.76 10.04
C PHE A 42 -11.84 3.94 10.98
N PRO A 43 -12.06 3.11 12.02
CA PRO A 43 -13.05 3.39 13.04
C PRO A 43 -12.83 4.74 13.73
N HIS A 44 -11.58 5.10 14.05
CA HIS A 44 -11.25 6.39 14.66
C HIS A 44 -11.53 7.56 13.71
N ALA A 45 -11.11 7.46 12.45
CA ALA A 45 -11.38 8.45 11.41
C ALA A 45 -12.89 8.67 11.20
N LYS A 46 -13.69 7.59 11.19
CA LYS A 46 -15.16 7.68 11.11
C LYS A 46 -15.79 8.45 12.27
N LYS A 47 -15.27 8.26 13.49
CA LYS A 47 -15.76 8.96 14.68
C LYS A 47 -15.44 10.46 14.67
N ILE A 48 -14.25 10.84 14.18
CA ILE A 48 -13.76 12.22 14.27
C ILE A 48 -14.15 13.08 13.06
N LEU A 49 -14.11 12.51 11.85
CA LEU A 49 -14.28 13.28 10.61
C LEU A 49 -15.73 13.36 10.13
N GLY A 50 -16.54 12.35 10.47
CA GLY A 50 -17.93 12.26 10.00
C GLY A 50 -18.06 11.96 8.49
N LYS A 51 -19.29 11.65 8.06
CA LYS A 51 -19.55 11.12 6.71
C LYS A 51 -19.17 12.09 5.60
N ALA A 52 -19.59 13.36 5.69
CA ALA A 52 -19.38 14.32 4.62
C ALA A 52 -17.89 14.56 4.31
N LYS A 53 -17.04 14.64 5.34
CA LYS A 53 -15.60 14.82 5.15
C LYS A 53 -14.93 13.57 4.61
N LEU A 54 -15.36 12.39 5.06
CA LEU A 54 -14.86 11.12 4.53
C LEU A 54 -15.22 10.91 3.06
N ASP A 55 -16.42 11.28 2.63
CA ASP A 55 -16.82 11.22 1.22
C ASP A 55 -15.95 12.14 0.36
N GLU A 56 -15.72 13.38 0.82
CA GLU A 56 -14.82 14.34 0.14
C GLU A 56 -13.38 13.80 0.01
N LEU A 57 -12.84 13.22 1.09
CA LEU A 57 -11.51 12.59 1.07
C LEU A 57 -11.48 11.38 0.13
N GLY A 58 -12.55 10.59 0.08
CA GLY A 58 -12.69 9.47 -0.84
C GLY A 58 -12.58 9.91 -2.31
N ASP A 59 -13.28 10.98 -2.69
CA ASP A 59 -13.22 11.55 -4.04
C ASP A 59 -11.82 12.08 -4.38
N GLN A 60 -11.16 12.73 -3.43
CA GLN A 60 -9.77 13.18 -3.57
C GLN A 60 -8.80 12.00 -3.76
N MET A 61 -8.97 10.93 -2.99
CA MET A 61 -8.15 9.71 -3.10
C MET A 61 -8.36 9.00 -4.44
N LEU A 62 -9.59 8.92 -4.95
CA LEU A 62 -9.89 8.36 -6.26
C LEU A 62 -9.24 9.18 -7.38
N THR A 63 -9.32 10.50 -7.30
CA THR A 63 -8.65 11.41 -8.24
C THR A 63 -7.14 11.23 -8.20
N LEU A 64 -6.55 11.17 -7.01
CA LEU A 64 -5.12 10.91 -6.82
C LEU A 64 -4.70 9.56 -7.41
N LYS A 65 -5.47 8.50 -7.14
CA LYS A 65 -5.22 7.15 -7.67
C LYS A 65 -5.24 7.13 -9.19
N ALA A 66 -6.20 7.80 -9.83
CA ALA A 66 -6.26 7.90 -11.29
C ALA A 66 -5.03 8.60 -11.86
N ARG A 67 -4.61 9.72 -11.24
CA ARG A 67 -3.39 10.45 -11.62
C ARG A 67 -2.14 9.59 -11.49
N LEU A 68 -1.97 8.93 -10.34
CA LEU A 68 -0.81 8.07 -10.08
C LEU A 68 -0.77 6.86 -11.01
N LYS A 69 -1.92 6.22 -11.29
CA LYS A 69 -1.99 5.12 -12.27
C LYS A 69 -1.52 5.58 -13.65
N LYS A 70 -1.93 6.76 -14.12
CA LYS A 70 -1.49 7.33 -15.39
C LYS A 70 0.03 7.57 -15.42
N SER A 71 0.63 8.02 -14.32
CA SER A 71 2.08 8.20 -14.23
C SER A 71 2.87 6.91 -14.00
N LEU A 72 2.25 5.88 -13.41
CA LEU A 72 2.86 4.58 -13.12
C LEU A 72 2.81 3.61 -14.31
N THR A 73 1.85 3.76 -15.23
CA THR A 73 1.95 3.10 -16.53
C THR A 73 3.18 3.66 -17.24
N PRO A 74 4.24 2.85 -17.48
CA PRO A 74 5.24 3.24 -18.44
C PRO A 74 4.49 3.48 -19.75
N SER A 75 4.74 4.62 -20.41
CA SER A 75 4.59 4.61 -21.87
C SER A 75 5.29 3.34 -22.33
N LYS A 76 4.63 2.50 -23.12
CA LYS A 76 5.32 1.51 -23.92
C LYS A 76 6.45 2.26 -24.64
N ALA A 77 7.66 2.16 -24.10
CA ALA A 77 8.92 2.56 -24.70
C ALA A 77 9.62 1.21 -24.84
N ALA A 78 9.41 0.58 -26.00
CA ALA A 78 10.24 0.69 -27.20
C ALA A 78 11.31 -0.41 -27.14
#